data_AF-A0A845Y2W5-F1
#
_entry.id   AF-A0A845Y2W5-F1
#
_cell.length_a   1.000
_cell.length_b   1.000
_cell.length_c   1.000
_cell.angle_alpha   90.00
_cell.angle_beta   90.00
_cell.angle_gamma   90.00
#
_symmetry.space_group_name_H-M   'P 1'
#
loop_
_entity.id
_entity.type
_entity.pdbx_description
1 polymer ?
#
loop_
_entity_poly.entity_id
_entity_poly.type
_entity_poly.pdbx_seq_one_letter_code
_entity_poly.pdbx_strand_id
1 'polypeptide(L)' 'MVIRSERQIEVDGYMIKIIFFDYPGETGFHWEIWNDNYQVEASNDISGSYQCEQECEQGALTYLRNYRDFMGFE' A
#
# COMPACT_ATOMS: atom_id res chain seq x y z
N MET A 1 -3.88 18.07 -1.17
CA MET A 1 -3.08 16.84 -1.06
C MET A 1 -1.70 17.12 -1.61
N VAL A 2 -0.67 16.96 -0.80
CA VAL A 2 0.74 17.02 -1.23
C VAL A 2 1.32 15.63 -1.05
N ILE A 3 1.91 15.05 -2.10
CA ILE A 3 2.61 13.77 -1.98
C ILE A 3 3.93 14.02 -1.26
N ARG A 4 4.11 13.39 -0.09
CA ARG A 4 5.31 13.47 0.72
C ARG A 4 6.36 12.46 0.26
N SER A 5 5.91 11.23 0.00
CA SER A 5 6.75 10.15 -0.48
C SER A 5 5.93 9.11 -1.25
N GLU A 6 6.57 8.45 -2.20
CA GLU A 6 6.04 7.31 -2.94
C GLU A 6 7.05 6.17 -2.88
N ARG A 7 6.57 4.94 -2.68
CA ARG A 7 7.37 3.72 -2.72
C ARG A 7 6.69 2.67 -3.58
N GLN A 8 7.49 1.90 -4.29
CA GLN A 8 7.03 0.76 -5.08
C GLN A 8 7.87 -0.45 -4.68
N ILE A 9 7.21 -1.55 -4.36
CA ILE A 9 7.84 -2.77 -3.86
C ILE A 9 7.33 -3.94 -4.68
N GLU A 10 8.23 -4.65 -5.36
CA GLU A 10 7.90 -5.86 -6.11
C GLU A 10 8.05 -7.10 -5.21
N VAL A 11 7.01 -7.95 -5.20
CA VAL A 11 6.95 -9.18 -4.41
C VAL A 11 6.25 -10.25 -5.25
N ASP A 12 6.98 -11.29 -5.68
CA ASP A 12 6.44 -12.48 -6.35
C ASP A 12 5.42 -12.21 -7.48
N GLY A 13 5.75 -11.30 -8.39
CA GLY A 13 4.87 -10.95 -9.53
C GLY A 13 3.79 -9.92 -9.21
N TYR A 14 3.70 -9.46 -7.97
CA TYR A 14 2.89 -8.33 -7.55
C TYR A 14 3.73 -7.10 -7.29
N MET A 15 3.15 -5.92 -7.51
CA MET A 15 3.72 -4.64 -7.10
C MET A 15 2.81 -3.99 -6.06
N ILE A 16 3.36 -3.60 -4.91
CA ILE A 16 2.67 -2.72 -3.97
C ILE A 16 3.17 -1.30 -4.21
N LYS A 17 2.26 -0.40 -4.56
CA LYS A 17 2.51 1.04 -4.60
C LYS A 17 2.00 1.67 -3.32
N ILE A 18 2.82 2.42 -2.60
CA ILE A 18 2.47 3.10 -1.34
C ILE A 18 2.72 4.60 -1.53
N ILE A 19 1.72 5.41 -1.20
CA ILE A 19 1.74 6.86 -1.35
C ILE A 19 1.43 7.47 0.01
N PHE A 20 2.37 8.24 0.54
CA PHE A 20 2.15 9.06 1.73
C PHE A 20 1.81 10.47 1.29
N PHE A 21 0.76 11.02 1.87
CA PHE A 21 0.28 12.35 1.51
C PHE A 21 -0.11 13.17 2.72
N ASP A 22 -0.02 14.48 2.56
CA ASP A 22 -0.48 15.45 3.56
C ASP A 22 -1.73 16.18 3.04
N TYR A 23 -2.75 16.23 3.89
CA TYR A 23 -3.91 17.12 3.78
C TYR A 23 -3.81 18.23 4.85
N PRO A 24 -4.49 19.38 4.66
CA PRO A 24 -4.50 20.42 5.69
C PRO A 24 -4.99 19.87 7.04
N GLY A 25 -4.07 19.72 8.00
CA GLY A 25 -4.35 19.23 9.35
C GLY A 25 -4.25 17.71 9.54
N GLU A 26 -3.94 16.93 8.51
CA GLU A 26 -3.90 15.47 8.60
C GLU A 26 -2.87 14.87 7.64
N THR A 27 -2.20 13.80 8.08
CA THR A 27 -1.38 12.95 7.22
C THR A 27 -2.21 11.74 6.78
N GLY A 28 -1.87 11.09 5.69
CA GLY A 28 -2.50 9.83 5.32
C GLY A 28 -1.55 8.97 4.52
N PHE A 29 -1.97 7.71 4.33
CA PHE A 29 -1.31 6.82 3.41
C PHE A 29 -2.34 6.04 2.60
N HIS A 30 -2.02 5.85 1.33
CA HIS A 30 -2.76 5.02 0.38
C HIS A 30 -1.83 3.93 -0.11
N TRP A 31 -2.35 2.74 -0.34
CA TRP A 31 -1.61 1.71 -1.03
C TRP A 31 -2.47 0.96 -2.04
N GLU A 32 -1.81 0.43 -3.07
CA GLU A 32 -2.41 -0.31 -4.16
C GLU A 32 -1.59 -1.57 -4.41
N ILE A 33 -2.25 -2.70 -4.55
CA ILE A 33 -1.68 -3.97 -5.02
C ILE A 33 -2.01 -4.11 -6.49
N TRP A 34 -0.97 -4.24 -7.30
CA TRP A 34 -1.04 -4.41 -8.73
C TRP A 34 -0.55 -5.82 -9.09
N ASN A 35 -1.28 -6.52 -9.96
CA ASN A 35 -0.82 -7.77 -10.54
C ASN A 35 0.18 -7.54 -11.70
N ASP A 36 0.72 -8.63 -12.23
CA ASP A 36 1.66 -8.69 -13.35
C ASP A 36 1.13 -8.09 -14.65
N ASN A 37 -0.20 -8.01 -14.79
CA ASN A 37 -0.89 -7.36 -15.90
C ASN A 37 -1.10 -5.86 -15.68
N TYR A 38 -0.48 -5.28 -14.65
CA TYR A 38 -0.65 -3.88 -14.25
C TYR A 38 -2.13 -3.52 -14.01
N GLN A 39 -2.87 -4.42 -13.36
CA GLN A 39 -4.23 -4.14 -12.88
C GLN A 39 -4.24 -4.06 -11.36
N VAL A 40 -4.97 -3.08 -10.82
CA VAL A 40 -5.18 -2.96 -9.37
C VAL A 40 -6.14 -4.06 -8.92
N GLU A 41 -5.67 -4.95 -8.05
CA GLU A 41 -6.50 -6.01 -7.46
C GLU A 41 -7.07 -5.61 -6.09
N ALA A 42 -6.35 -4.77 -5.35
CA ALA A 42 -6.78 -4.24 -4.06
C ALA A 42 -6.15 -2.87 -3.81
N SER A 43 -6.87 -2.01 -3.10
CA SER A 43 -6.34 -0.73 -2.65
C SER A 43 -7.01 -0.31 -1.33
N ASN A 44 -6.32 0.49 -0.53
CA ASN A 44 -6.90 1.01 0.71
C ASN A 44 -6.34 2.40 1.05
N ASP A 45 -7.26 3.28 1.40
CA ASP A 45 -6.98 4.62 1.90
C ASP A 45 -7.09 4.62 3.43
N ILE A 46 -6.03 5.02 4.12
CA ILE A 46 -6.06 5.16 5.58
C ILE A 46 -5.70 6.59 5.96
N SER A 47 -6.72 7.30 6.45
CA SER A 47 -6.62 8.65 7.01
C SER A 47 -6.29 8.58 8.50
N GLY A 48 -5.23 9.27 8.93
CA GLY A 48 -4.88 9.38 10.35
C GLY A 48 -3.47 9.95 10.54
N SER A 49 -3.14 10.40 11.76
CA SER A 49 -1.80 10.91 12.08
C SER A 49 -0.73 9.79 12.10
N TYR A 50 -0.40 9.23 10.93
CA TYR A 50 0.61 8.22 10.72
C TYR A 50 1.98 8.89 10.60
N GLN A 51 2.76 8.82 11.68
CA GLN A 51 4.12 9.37 11.70
C GLN A 51 5.18 8.37 11.22
N CYS A 52 4.87 7.07 11.16
CA CYS A 52 5.84 6.02 10.83
C CYS A 52 5.57 5.38 9.46
N GLU A 53 6.31 5.81 8.44
CA GLU A 53 6.19 5.24 7.07
C GLU A 53 6.52 3.74 7.04
N GLN A 54 7.43 3.28 7.90
CA GLN A 54 7.87 1.89 7.94
C GLN A 54 6.77 0.95 8.46
N GLU A 55 5.97 1.36 9.43
CA GLU A 55 4.84 0.57 9.93
C GLU A 55 3.72 0.45 8.88
N CYS A 56 3.44 1.55 8.16
CA CYS A 56 2.49 1.54 7.04
C CYS A 56 2.94 0.58 5.92
N GLU A 57 4.24 0.60 5.60
CA GLU A 57 4.83 -0.33 4.63
C GLU A 57 4.68 -1.80 5.06
N GLN A 58 4.99 -2.12 6.33
CA GLN A 58 4.79 -3.46 6.86
C GLN A 58 3.31 -3.87 6.89
N GLY A 59 2.39 -2.94 7.15
CA GLY A 59 0.95 -3.18 7.09
C GLY A 59 0.48 -3.54 5.68
N ALA A 60 0.89 -2.78 4.66
CA ALA A 60 0.57 -3.06 3.26
C ALA A 60 1.16 -4.40 2.80
N LEU A 61 2.40 -4.71 3.19
CA LEU A 61 3.03 -6.01 2.91
C LEU A 61 2.30 -7.18 3.58
N THR A 62 1.87 -6.99 4.82
CA THR A 62 1.09 -8.01 5.55
C THR A 62 -0.26 -8.24 4.87
N TYR A 63 -0.92 -7.18 4.41
CA TYR A 63 -2.16 -7.30 3.65
C TYR A 63 -1.94 -8.10 2.35
N LEU A 64 -0.91 -7.80 1.57
CA LEU A 64 -0.60 -8.55 0.35
C LEU A 64 -0.41 -10.05 0.64
N ARG A 65 0.34 -10.39 1.70
CA ARG A 65 0.53 -11.80 2.09
C ARG A 65 -0.81 -12.47 2.39
N ASN A 66 -1.63 -11.86 3.24
CA ASN A 66 -2.95 -12.40 3.60
C ASN A 66 -3.90 -12.48 2.38
N TYR A 67 -3.84 -11.50 1.48
CA TYR A 67 -4.63 -11.49 0.25
C TYR A 67 -4.25 -12.66 -0.66
N ARG A 68 -2.95 -12.92 -0.84
CA ARG A 68 -2.44 -14.07 -1.60
C ARG A 68 -2.86 -15.40 -0.97
N ASP A 69 -2.72 -15.51 0.35
CA ASP A 69 -3.15 -16.69 1.12
C ASP A 69 -4.65 -16.93 0.95
N PHE A 70 -5.47 -15.87 0.99
CA PHE A 70 -6.92 -15.95 0.80
C PHE A 70 -7.31 -16.35 -0.63
N MET A 71 -6.60 -15.85 -1.64
CA MET A 71 -6.84 -16.19 -3.05
C MET A 71 -6.42 -17.63 -3.40
N GLY A 72 -5.79 -18.36 -2.48
CA GLY A 72 -5.52 -19.79 -2.62
C GLY A 72 -4.42 -20.12 -3.63
N PHE A 73 -3.45 -19.21 -3.82
CA PHE A 73 -2.23 -19.51 -4.57
C PHE A 73 -1.30 -20.44 -3.75
N GLU A 74 -1.68 -21.72 -3.65
CA GLU A 74 -0.74 -22.83 -3.38
C GLU A 74 -0.11 -23.34 -4.69
#